data_AF-A0A5C0DS59-F1
#
_entry.id   AF-A0A5C0DS59-F1
#
_cell.length_a   1.000
_cell.length_b   1.000
_cell.length_c   1.000
_cell.angle_alpha   90.00
_cell.angle_beta   90.00
_cell.angle_gamma   90.00
#
_symmetry.space_group_name_H-M   'P 1'
#
loop_
_entity.id
_entity.type
_entity.pdbx_description
1 polymer ?
#
loop_
_entity_poly.entity_id
_entity_poly.type
_entity_poly.pdbx_seq_one_letter_code
_entity_poly.pdbx_strand_id
1 'polypeptide(L)'
;MIQLSIIQLLYLLYAQAYSDENTVTKGVVKSYLNKELRQEAEQTYEYLLGQKLIESPKRNRLSVTDLGKKALTANLKTTKYRFDTVKGHRVINTIVDFLQQKSSDFHDSFSIDEEMDYDTFLVKFKELYFAERKKQELRGVVAIRSREICKQFSEINSISQSLLDKYFSRLKLSDKVFAVIEKNEELIQWAE
;
A
#
# COMPACT_ATOMS: atom_id res chain seq x y z
N MET A 1 6.16 -7.29 11.94
CA MET A 1 6.27 -5.88 11.51
C MET A 1 7.54 -5.32 12.15
N ILE A 2 8.46 -4.72 11.38
CA ILE A 2 9.70 -4.17 11.95
C ILE A 2 9.35 -2.85 12.64
N GLN A 3 9.54 -2.79 13.96
CA GLN A 3 9.31 -1.58 14.75
C GLN A 3 10.62 -0.80 14.86
N LEU A 4 10.63 0.42 14.35
CA LEU A 4 11.80 1.29 14.34
C LEU A 4 11.78 2.22 15.55
N SER A 5 12.94 2.44 16.17
CA SER A 5 13.11 3.54 17.11
C SER A 5 13.02 4.88 16.38
N ILE A 6 12.77 5.98 17.10
CA ILE A 6 12.73 7.34 16.53
C ILE A 6 14.03 7.65 15.77
N ILE A 7 15.16 7.22 16.30
CA ILE A 7 16.49 7.47 15.73
C ILE A 7 16.65 6.70 14.41
N GLN A 8 16.26 5.43 14.39
CA GLN A 8 16.27 4.59 13.19
C GLN A 8 15.33 5.14 12.12
N LEU A 9 14.15 5.61 12.53
CA LEU A 9 13.17 6.25 11.65
C LEU A 9 13.74 7.51 11.01
N LEU A 10 14.31 8.41 11.81
CA LEU A 10 14.93 9.65 11.34
C LEU A 10 16.12 9.38 10.43
N TYR A 11 16.94 8.38 10.77
CA TYR A 11 18.07 7.98 9.93
C TYR A 11 17.61 7.54 8.54
N LEU A 12 16.59 6.66 8.46
CA LEU A 12 16.02 6.23 7.19
C LEU A 12 15.34 7.38 6.43
N LEU A 13 14.64 8.27 7.14
CA LEU A 13 13.98 9.43 6.54
C LEU A 13 15.00 10.37 5.88
N TYR A 14 16.07 10.71 6.58
CA TYR A 14 17.15 11.53 6.05
C TYR A 14 17.92 10.83 4.94
N ALA A 15 18.15 9.53 5.07
CA ALA A 15 18.77 8.75 4.02
C ALA A 15 17.97 8.83 2.71
N GLN A 16 16.66 8.66 2.80
CA GLN A 16 15.76 8.73 1.65
C GLN A 16 15.64 10.16 1.09
N ALA A 17 15.51 11.17 1.95
CA ALA A 17 15.31 12.57 1.54
C ALA A 17 16.53 13.18 0.84
N TYR A 18 17.73 12.77 1.22
CA TYR A 18 18.99 13.29 0.68
C TYR A 18 19.72 12.29 -0.23
N SER A 19 19.01 11.27 -0.71
CA SER A 19 19.57 10.37 -1.72
C SER A 19 19.70 11.09 -3.05
N ASP A 20 20.94 11.30 -3.48
CA ASP A 20 21.28 11.80 -4.81
C ASP A 20 21.67 10.60 -5.68
N GLU A 21 21.07 10.49 -6.87
CA GLU A 21 21.20 9.30 -7.73
C GLU A 21 20.97 7.97 -6.98
N ASN A 22 19.90 7.91 -6.17
CA ASN A 22 19.50 6.77 -5.33
C ASN A 22 20.45 6.39 -4.19
N THR A 23 21.49 7.18 -3.89
CA THR A 23 22.41 6.87 -2.78
C THR A 23 22.79 8.13 -1.99
N VAL A 24 23.14 7.95 -0.73
CA VAL A 24 23.57 9.04 0.16
C VAL A 24 24.80 8.61 0.95
N THR A 25 25.65 9.54 1.35
CA THR A 25 26.80 9.18 2.21
C THR A 25 26.39 9.11 3.68
N LYS A 26 27.04 8.23 4.46
CA LYS A 26 26.84 8.16 5.93
C LYS A 26 27.04 9.53 6.59
N GLY A 27 28.04 10.28 6.12
CA GLY A 27 28.39 11.60 6.64
C GLY A 27 27.28 12.64 6.43
N VAL A 28 26.63 12.63 5.26
CA VAL A 28 25.49 13.52 4.96
C VAL A 28 24.34 13.22 5.92
N VAL A 29 23.93 11.95 6.05
CA VAL A 29 22.83 11.56 6.96
C VAL A 29 23.15 11.98 8.40
N LYS A 30 24.38 11.69 8.87
CA LYS A 30 24.84 12.04 10.21
C LYS A 30 24.84 13.56 10.46
N SER A 31 25.13 14.37 9.43
CA SER A 31 25.17 15.83 9.56
C SER A 31 23.81 16.46 9.86
N TYR A 32 22.72 15.83 9.42
CA TYR A 32 21.34 16.30 9.65
C TYR A 32 20.73 15.81 10.98
N LEU A 33 21.34 14.82 11.62
CA LEU A 33 20.97 14.43 12.97
C LEU A 33 21.45 15.49 13.99
N ASN A 34 20.68 15.69 15.04
CA ASN A 34 21.08 16.55 16.16
C ASN A 34 22.32 15.97 16.88
N LYS A 35 22.98 16.75 17.74
CA LYS A 35 24.25 16.34 18.36
C LYS A 35 24.14 15.06 19.20
N GLU A 36 23.02 14.85 19.87
CA GLU A 36 22.75 13.68 20.71
C GLU A 36 22.62 12.41 19.84
N LEU A 37 21.79 12.49 18.79
CA LEU A 37 21.53 11.39 17.87
C LEU A 37 22.73 11.02 16.99
N ARG A 38 23.68 11.95 16.79
CA ARG A 38 24.92 11.68 16.03
C ARG A 38 25.80 10.61 16.69
N GLN A 39 25.72 10.43 18.00
CA GLN A 39 26.51 9.42 18.71
C GLN A 39 26.01 8.01 18.38
N GLU A 40 24.69 7.85 18.25
CA GLU A 40 24.03 6.58 17.94
C GLU A 40 23.94 6.28 16.44
N ALA A 41 24.35 7.23 15.59
CA ALA A 41 24.22 7.13 14.14
C ALA A 41 24.95 5.92 13.54
N GLU A 42 26.11 5.54 14.06
CA GLU A 42 26.87 4.39 13.54
C GLU A 42 26.22 3.07 13.96
N GLN A 43 25.77 2.96 15.22
CA GLN A 43 25.03 1.78 15.70
C GLN A 43 23.71 1.62 14.93
N THR A 44 23.03 2.73 14.68
CA THR A 44 21.82 2.78 13.86
C THR A 44 22.10 2.30 12.44
N TYR A 45 23.18 2.75 11.82
CA TYR A 45 23.59 2.30 10.49
C TYR A 45 23.80 0.78 10.46
N GLU A 46 24.60 0.23 11.38
CA GLU A 46 24.91 -1.20 11.40
C GLU A 46 23.65 -2.05 11.66
N TYR A 47 22.75 -1.58 12.54
CA TYR A 47 21.46 -2.22 12.77
C TYR A 47 20.60 -2.26 11.50
N LEU A 48 20.45 -1.11 10.82
CA LEU A 48 19.63 -1.00 9.61
C LEU A 48 20.20 -1.86 8.48
N LEU A 49 21.53 -1.96 8.38
CA LEU A 49 22.22 -2.82 7.41
C LEU A 49 21.96 -4.30 7.73
N GLY A 50 22.07 -4.70 9.01
CA GLY A 50 21.78 -6.07 9.45
C GLY A 50 20.34 -6.51 9.20
N GLN A 51 19.38 -5.58 9.29
CA GLN A 51 17.97 -5.81 8.98
C GLN A 51 17.65 -5.71 7.48
N LYS A 52 18.64 -5.48 6.61
CA LYS A 52 18.48 -5.28 5.16
C LYS A 52 17.53 -4.13 4.80
N LEU A 53 17.39 -3.14 5.69
CA LEU A 53 16.60 -1.93 5.46
C LEU A 53 17.36 -0.90 4.63
N ILE A 54 18.69 -0.95 4.72
CA ILE A 54 19.62 -0.24 3.86
C ILE A 54 20.61 -1.23 3.26
N GLU A 55 21.22 -0.84 2.16
CA GLU A 55 22.34 -1.54 1.53
C GLU A 55 23.47 -0.54 1.26
N SER A 56 24.70 -1.04 1.12
CA SER A 56 25.90 -0.21 0.93
C SER A 56 26.52 -0.48 -0.45
N PRO A 57 25.97 0.10 -1.53
CA PRO A 57 26.40 -0.21 -2.90
C PRO A 57 27.83 0.26 -3.20
N LYS A 58 28.31 1.29 -2.48
CA LYS A 58 29.69 1.80 -2.55
C LYS A 58 30.18 2.11 -1.14
N ARG A 59 31.49 2.05 -0.91
CA ARG A 59 32.10 2.37 0.40
C ARG A 59 31.58 3.72 0.92
N ASN A 60 31.04 3.73 2.13
CA ASN A 60 30.44 4.90 2.81
C ASN A 60 29.19 5.51 2.17
N ARG A 61 28.64 4.90 1.10
CA ARG A 61 27.33 5.26 0.54
C ARG A 61 26.32 4.19 0.90
N LEU A 62 25.09 4.62 1.10
CA LEU A 62 23.97 3.75 1.39
C LEU A 62 22.77 4.10 0.50
N SER A 63 21.94 3.10 0.22
CA SER A 63 20.62 3.22 -0.38
C SER A 63 19.59 2.57 0.52
N VAL A 64 18.38 3.14 0.56
CA VAL A 64 17.26 2.55 1.30
C VAL A 64 16.62 1.49 0.40
N THR A 65 16.54 0.25 0.89
CA THR A 65 15.94 -0.86 0.15
C THR A 65 14.42 -0.72 0.10
N ASP A 66 13.75 -1.49 -0.75
CA ASP A 66 12.27 -1.50 -0.76
C ASP A 66 11.68 -2.03 0.56
N LEU A 67 12.38 -2.92 1.26
CA LEU A 67 12.04 -3.35 2.61
C LEU A 67 12.14 -2.16 3.59
N GLY A 68 13.21 -1.36 3.48
CA GLY A 68 13.39 -0.12 4.24
C GLY A 68 12.26 0.88 4.03
N LYS A 69 11.86 1.12 2.77
CA LYS A 69 10.75 2.02 2.42
C LYS A 69 9.41 1.53 2.98
N LYS A 70 9.14 0.22 2.91
CA LYS A 70 7.95 -0.39 3.52
C LYS A 70 7.94 -0.24 5.03
N ALA A 71 9.06 -0.51 5.70
CA ALA A 71 9.21 -0.32 7.14
C ALA A 71 9.03 1.15 7.55
N LEU A 72 9.62 2.09 6.80
CA LEU A 72 9.48 3.53 7.02
C LEU A 72 8.01 3.94 6.94
N THR A 73 7.30 3.54 5.88
CA THR A 73 5.88 3.85 5.69
C THR A 73 5.03 3.31 6.84
N ALA A 74 5.28 2.05 7.22
CA ALA A 74 4.55 1.38 8.29
C ALA A 74 4.74 2.07 9.66
N ASN A 75 5.97 2.50 9.97
CA ASN A 75 6.26 3.19 11.22
C ASN A 75 5.77 4.65 11.21
N LEU A 76 5.82 5.36 10.07
CA LEU A 76 5.31 6.74 9.99
C LEU A 76 3.80 6.85 10.24
N LYS A 77 3.04 5.79 9.94
CA LYS A 77 1.60 5.73 10.26
C LYS A 77 1.33 5.69 11.76
N THR A 78 2.20 5.05 12.54
CA THR A 78 1.98 4.78 13.97
C THR A 78 2.84 5.64 14.90
N THR A 79 3.88 6.27 14.38
CA THR A 79 4.82 7.05 15.19
C THR A 79 4.25 8.44 15.49
N LYS A 80 4.20 8.79 16.78
CA LYS A 80 3.79 10.12 17.29
C LYS A 80 4.94 11.14 17.28
N TYR A 81 5.83 11.04 16.31
CA TYR A 81 6.99 11.93 16.25
C TYR A 81 6.55 13.34 15.83
N ARG A 82 7.05 14.36 16.52
CA ARG A 82 6.84 15.76 16.19
C ARG A 82 8.17 16.47 16.10
N PHE A 83 8.35 17.26 15.07
CA PHE A 83 9.53 18.10 14.91
C PHE A 83 9.51 19.22 15.96
N ASP A 84 10.65 19.41 16.64
CA ASP A 84 10.79 20.46 17.65
C ASP A 84 10.66 21.86 17.04
N THR A 85 10.11 22.78 17.83
CA THR A 85 9.46 24.03 17.41
C THR A 85 10.39 25.09 16.82
N VAL A 86 10.72 24.96 15.53
CA VAL A 86 11.02 26.10 14.64
C VAL A 86 9.72 26.46 13.91
N LYS A 87 9.44 27.73 13.61
CA LYS A 87 8.16 28.17 13.02
C LYS A 87 7.70 27.32 11.81
N GLY A 88 8.64 26.87 10.97
CA GLY A 88 8.35 25.98 9.83
C GLY A 88 7.94 24.55 10.21
N HIS A 89 8.53 23.98 11.27
CA HIS A 89 8.21 22.64 11.75
C HIS A 89 6.79 22.51 12.30
N ARG A 90 6.19 23.61 12.81
CA ARG A 90 4.78 23.61 13.23
C ARG A 90 3.83 23.30 12.08
N VAL A 91 4.05 23.89 10.91
CA VAL A 91 3.24 23.64 9.71
C VAL A 91 3.40 22.17 9.27
N ILE A 92 4.62 21.65 9.29
CA ILE A 92 4.90 20.24 8.96
C ILE A 92 4.19 19.29 9.93
N ASN A 93 4.30 19.54 11.25
CA ASN A 93 3.60 18.75 12.26
C ASN A 93 2.08 18.76 12.03
N THR A 94 1.50 19.93 11.73
CA THR A 94 0.07 20.03 11.41
C THR A 94 -0.30 19.24 10.15
N ILE A 95 0.50 19.30 9.08
CA ILE A 95 0.27 18.51 7.86
C ILE A 95 0.32 17.01 8.19
N VAL A 96 1.32 16.57 8.95
CA VAL A 96 1.45 15.17 9.38
C VAL A 96 0.26 14.73 10.22
N ASP A 97 -0.15 15.56 11.19
CA ASP A 97 -1.33 15.29 12.02
C ASP A 97 -2.59 15.15 11.16
N PHE A 98 -2.80 16.01 10.16
CA PHE A 98 -3.95 15.90 9.23
C PHE A 98 -3.87 14.65 8.34
N LEU A 99 -2.69 14.28 7.84
CA LEU A 99 -2.50 13.08 7.04
C LEU A 99 -2.72 11.81 7.88
N GLN A 100 -2.25 11.82 9.13
CA GLN A 100 -2.48 10.74 10.10
C GLN A 100 -3.95 10.68 10.51
N GLN A 101 -4.61 11.81 10.78
CA GLN A 101 -6.05 11.89 11.05
C GLN A 101 -6.89 11.40 9.89
N LYS A 102 -6.56 11.77 8.64
CA LYS A 102 -7.24 11.17 7.49
C LYS A 102 -6.95 9.68 7.39
N SER A 103 -5.80 9.17 7.82
CA SER A 103 -5.62 7.72 7.91
C SER A 103 -6.43 7.07 9.04
N SER A 104 -6.78 7.79 10.12
CA SER A 104 -7.70 7.32 11.17
C SER A 104 -9.19 7.50 10.82
N ASP A 105 -9.57 8.56 10.11
CA ASP A 105 -10.94 8.82 9.66
C ASP A 105 -11.28 8.02 8.40
N PHE A 106 -10.28 7.54 7.66
CA PHE A 106 -10.44 6.44 6.69
C PHE A 106 -10.38 5.06 7.36
N HIS A 107 -10.10 4.97 8.66
CA HIS A 107 -10.12 3.70 9.40
C HIS A 107 -11.50 3.31 9.92
N ASP A 108 -12.53 4.15 9.76
CA ASP A 108 -13.94 3.75 9.95
C ASP A 108 -14.60 3.19 8.67
N SER A 109 -13.82 2.89 7.61
CA SER A 109 -14.31 2.05 6.51
C SER A 109 -13.28 1.09 5.89
N PHE A 110 -12.06 1.00 6.42
CA PHE A 110 -11.13 -0.06 6.06
C PHE A 110 -10.47 -0.58 7.33
N SER A 111 -11.22 -1.42 8.04
CA SER A 111 -10.65 -2.47 8.86
C SER A 111 -9.55 -3.16 8.03
N ILE A 112 -8.44 -3.46 8.71
CA ILE A 112 -7.52 -4.53 8.30
C ILE A 112 -8.30 -5.84 8.52
N ASP A 113 -9.43 -5.99 7.84
CA ASP A 113 -10.01 -7.29 7.60
C ASP A 113 -9.15 -7.87 6.49
N GLU A 114 -8.59 -9.04 6.77
CA GLU A 114 -7.97 -9.97 5.84
C GLU A 114 -8.24 -9.57 4.39
N GLU A 115 -7.24 -8.98 3.70
CA GLU A 115 -7.35 -8.70 2.27
C GLU A 115 -7.86 -9.98 1.61
N MET A 116 -9.09 -9.95 1.08
CA MET A 116 -9.73 -11.11 0.48
C MET A 116 -8.74 -11.74 -0.49
N ASP A 117 -8.31 -12.97 -0.20
CA ASP A 117 -7.38 -13.66 -1.07
C ASP A 117 -8.08 -13.98 -2.40
N TYR A 118 -7.29 -14.28 -3.43
CA TYR A 118 -7.83 -14.50 -4.77
C TYR A 118 -8.74 -15.72 -4.85
N ASP A 119 -8.51 -16.76 -4.06
CA ASP A 119 -9.29 -18.00 -4.10
C ASP A 119 -10.66 -17.77 -3.45
N THR A 120 -10.69 -17.05 -2.33
CA THR A 120 -11.91 -16.57 -1.68
C THR A 120 -12.70 -15.64 -2.60
N PHE A 121 -12.03 -14.70 -3.27
CA PHE A 121 -12.64 -13.85 -4.29
C PHE A 121 -13.28 -14.69 -5.40
N LEU A 122 -12.56 -15.70 -5.91
CA LEU A 122 -13.03 -16.52 -7.03
C LEU A 122 -14.30 -17.29 -6.67
N VAL A 123 -14.35 -17.90 -5.49
CA VAL A 123 -15.53 -18.64 -5.02
C VAL A 123 -16.73 -17.70 -4.93
N LYS A 124 -16.58 -16.58 -4.21
CA LYS A 124 -17.67 -15.62 -4.00
C LYS A 124 -18.14 -14.95 -5.29
N PHE A 125 -17.21 -14.60 -6.18
CA PHE A 125 -17.53 -13.95 -7.43
C PHE A 125 -18.25 -14.91 -8.38
N LYS A 126 -17.83 -16.19 -8.40
CA LYS A 126 -18.50 -17.25 -9.15
C LYS A 126 -19.93 -17.46 -8.64
N GLU A 127 -20.13 -17.54 -7.33
CA GLU A 127 -21.47 -17.66 -6.73
C GLU A 127 -22.38 -16.49 -7.11
N LEU A 128 -21.88 -15.26 -6.99
CA LEU A 128 -22.62 -14.05 -7.39
C LEU A 128 -22.98 -14.08 -8.88
N TYR A 129 -22.04 -14.46 -9.74
CA TYR A 129 -22.26 -14.55 -11.18
C TYR A 129 -23.37 -15.53 -11.54
N PHE A 130 -23.36 -16.75 -10.97
CA PHE A 130 -24.39 -17.74 -11.27
C PHE A 130 -25.75 -17.37 -10.68
N ALA A 131 -25.78 -16.70 -9.52
CA ALA A 131 -27.02 -16.17 -8.95
C ALA A 131 -27.65 -15.11 -9.86
N GLU A 132 -26.86 -14.16 -10.36
CA GLU A 132 -27.34 -13.13 -11.28
C GLU A 132 -27.72 -13.72 -12.64
N ARG A 133 -26.95 -14.67 -13.17
CA ARG A 133 -27.30 -15.43 -14.40
C ARG A 133 -28.67 -16.07 -14.27
N LYS A 134 -28.93 -16.81 -13.18
CA LYS A 134 -30.21 -17.47 -12.93
C LYS A 134 -31.37 -16.47 -12.83
N LYS A 135 -31.15 -15.34 -12.18
CA LYS A 135 -32.15 -14.27 -12.06
C LYS A 135 -32.48 -13.63 -13.40
N GLN A 136 -31.48 -13.48 -14.27
CA GLN A 136 -31.64 -12.95 -15.63
C GLN A 136 -32.28 -13.97 -16.58
N GLU A 137 -31.95 -15.25 -16.47
CA GLU A 137 -32.60 -16.35 -17.20
C GLU A 137 -34.11 -16.39 -16.95
N LEU A 138 -34.55 -16.17 -15.69
CA LEU A 138 -35.98 -16.06 -15.35
C LEU A 138 -36.69 -14.88 -16.03
N ARG A 139 -35.93 -13.86 -16.47
CA ARG A 139 -36.43 -12.70 -17.22
C ARG A 139 -36.32 -12.88 -18.73
N GLY A 140 -35.80 -14.02 -19.20
CA GLY A 140 -35.70 -14.38 -20.62
C GLY A 140 -34.53 -13.75 -21.37
N VAL A 141 -33.63 -13.03 -20.70
CA VAL A 141 -32.45 -12.40 -21.33
C VAL A 141 -31.24 -12.59 -20.41
N VAL A 142 -30.14 -13.15 -20.91
CA VAL A 142 -28.89 -13.33 -20.16
C VAL A 142 -27.83 -12.38 -20.71
N ALA A 143 -27.57 -11.30 -19.98
CA ALA A 143 -26.58 -10.31 -20.36
C ALA A 143 -25.96 -9.72 -19.08
N ILE A 144 -24.87 -10.33 -18.60
CA ILE A 144 -24.20 -9.90 -17.38
C ILE A 144 -23.16 -8.85 -17.73
N ARG A 145 -23.38 -7.62 -17.28
CA ARG A 145 -22.48 -6.49 -17.51
C ARG A 145 -21.38 -6.46 -16.45
N SER A 146 -20.12 -6.33 -16.86
CA SER A 146 -18.97 -6.34 -15.94
C SER A 146 -19.06 -5.22 -14.89
N ARG A 147 -19.49 -4.02 -15.29
CA ARG A 147 -19.65 -2.88 -14.37
C ARG A 147 -20.68 -3.15 -13.28
N GLU A 148 -21.81 -3.76 -13.64
CA GLU A 148 -22.91 -3.99 -12.70
C GLU A 148 -22.56 -5.08 -11.70
N ILE A 149 -21.99 -6.19 -12.17
CA ILE A 149 -21.61 -7.30 -11.30
C ILE A 149 -20.41 -6.95 -10.40
N CYS A 150 -19.43 -6.19 -10.91
CA CYS A 150 -18.33 -5.70 -10.07
C CYS A 150 -18.83 -4.72 -9.00
N LYS A 151 -19.77 -3.84 -9.35
CA LYS A 151 -20.41 -2.94 -8.38
C LYS A 151 -21.16 -3.72 -7.31
N GLN A 152 -22.01 -4.68 -7.70
CA GLN A 152 -22.71 -5.54 -6.75
C GLN A 152 -21.74 -6.32 -5.86
N PHE A 153 -20.65 -6.83 -6.43
CA PHE A 153 -19.63 -7.54 -5.66
C PHE A 153 -18.98 -6.65 -4.60
N SER A 154 -18.67 -5.38 -4.93
CA SER A 154 -18.12 -4.39 -4.00
C SER A 154 -19.10 -3.91 -2.93
N GLU A 155 -20.41 -3.97 -3.21
CA GLU A 155 -21.45 -3.63 -2.23
C GLU A 155 -21.68 -4.77 -1.23
N ILE A 156 -21.55 -6.02 -1.69
CA ILE A 156 -21.76 -7.22 -0.87
C ILE A 156 -20.50 -7.58 -0.06
N ASN A 157 -19.33 -7.31 -0.61
CA ASN A 157 -18.04 -7.66 0.00
C ASN A 157 -17.21 -6.41 0.22
N SER A 158 -16.60 -6.29 1.40
CA SER A 158 -15.62 -5.24 1.74
C SER A 158 -14.30 -5.43 0.96
N ILE A 159 -14.32 -5.14 -0.34
CA ILE A 159 -13.15 -5.20 -1.22
C ILE A 159 -12.85 -3.81 -1.81
N SER A 160 -11.57 -3.45 -1.87
CA SER A 160 -11.15 -2.20 -2.52
C SER A 160 -11.30 -2.31 -4.05
N GLN A 161 -11.66 -1.21 -4.70
CA GLN A 161 -11.84 -1.18 -6.16
C GLN A 161 -10.57 -1.60 -6.90
N SER A 162 -9.39 -1.18 -6.42
CA SER A 162 -8.11 -1.53 -7.04
C SER A 162 -7.80 -3.02 -6.94
N LEU A 163 -8.18 -3.68 -5.84
CA LEU A 163 -8.00 -5.12 -5.67
C LEU A 163 -9.01 -5.91 -6.52
N LEU A 164 -10.25 -5.44 -6.58
CA LEU A 164 -11.29 -5.98 -7.46
C LEU A 164 -10.87 -5.91 -8.93
N ASP A 165 -10.39 -4.77 -9.41
CA ASP A 165 -9.92 -4.58 -10.78
C ASP A 165 -8.76 -5.52 -11.11
N LYS A 166 -7.83 -5.69 -10.17
CA LYS A 166 -6.69 -6.61 -10.30
C LYS A 166 -7.15 -8.06 -10.40
N TYR A 167 -8.05 -8.51 -9.53
CA TYR A 167 -8.55 -9.89 -9.55
C TYR A 167 -9.45 -10.18 -10.74
N PHE A 168 -10.28 -9.22 -11.14
CA PHE A 168 -11.10 -9.34 -12.33
C PHE A 168 -10.25 -9.40 -13.61
N SER A 169 -9.18 -8.60 -13.70
CA SER A 169 -8.19 -8.72 -14.77
C SER A 169 -7.52 -10.09 -14.79
N ARG A 170 -7.24 -10.66 -13.60
CA ARG A 170 -6.70 -12.02 -13.48
C ARG A 170 -7.70 -13.09 -13.93
N LEU A 171 -9.01 -12.92 -13.71
CA LEU A 171 -10.04 -13.83 -14.24
C LEU A 171 -10.06 -13.83 -15.77
N LYS A 172 -9.93 -12.65 -16.40
CA LYS A 172 -9.81 -12.54 -17.86
C LYS A 172 -8.55 -13.22 -18.40
N LEU A 173 -7.40 -12.97 -17.77
CA LEU A 173 -6.11 -13.56 -18.18
C LEU A 173 -6.02 -15.06 -17.94
N SER A 174 -6.81 -15.61 -17.01
CA SER A 174 -6.85 -17.05 -16.73
C SER A 174 -7.95 -17.76 -17.52
N ASP A 175 -8.53 -17.10 -18.51
CA ASP A 175 -9.62 -17.59 -19.37
C ASP A 175 -10.84 -18.13 -18.58
N LYS A 176 -11.02 -17.68 -17.33
CA LYS A 176 -12.18 -18.04 -16.50
C LYS A 176 -13.39 -17.16 -16.81
N VAL A 177 -13.15 -15.98 -17.36
CA VAL A 177 -14.18 -15.03 -17.78
C VAL A 177 -13.83 -14.49 -19.15
N PHE A 178 -14.72 -14.72 -20.11
CA PHE A 178 -14.70 -14.05 -21.40
C PHE A 178 -15.43 -12.71 -21.30
N ALA A 179 -14.86 -11.68 -21.89
CA ALA A 179 -15.47 -10.36 -21.96
C ALA A 179 -15.68 -9.97 -23.42
N VAL A 180 -16.91 -9.61 -23.79
CA VAL A 180 -17.30 -9.16 -25.13
C VAL A 180 -17.83 -7.73 -25.01
N ILE A 181 -17.36 -6.84 -25.88
CA ILE A 181 -17.87 -5.47 -25.93
C ILE A 181 -19.02 -5.43 -26.93
N GLU A 182 -20.23 -5.14 -26.43
CA GLU A 182 -21.42 -4.93 -27.26
C GLU A 182 -22.00 -3.55 -26.95
N LYS A 183 -22.19 -2.71 -27.96
CA LYS A 183 -22.79 -1.36 -27.82
C LYS A 183 -22.17 -0.50 -26.70
N ASN A 184 -20.84 -0.50 -26.59
CA ASN A 184 -20.06 0.20 -25.54
C ASN A 184 -20.24 -0.34 -24.11
N GLU A 185 -20.87 -1.50 -23.96
CA GLU A 185 -20.97 -2.22 -22.68
C GLU A 185 -20.14 -3.49 -22.74
N GLU A 186 -19.39 -3.76 -21.68
CA GLU A 186 -18.64 -5.01 -21.55
C GLU A 186 -19.54 -6.06 -20.89
N LEU A 187 -19.94 -7.04 -21.69
CA LEU A 187 -20.65 -8.23 -21.25
C LEU A 187 -19.64 -9.31 -20.88
N ILE A 188 -19.95 -10.07 -19.84
CA ILE A 188 -19.09 -11.13 -19.36
C ILE A 188 -19.79 -12.48 -19.40
N GLN A 189 -19.01 -13.50 -19.74
CA GLN A 189 -19.43 -14.88 -19.69
C GLN A 189 -18.40 -15.69 -18.91
N TRP A 190 -18.85 -16.43 -17.90
CA TRP A 190 -18.01 -17.39 -17.20
C TRP A 190 -17.67 -18.56 -18.12
N ALA A 191 -16.39 -18.88 -18.24
CA ALA A 191 -15.91 -20.06 -18.95
C ALA A 191 -16.16 -21.30 -18.09
N GLU A 192 -16.97 -22.23 -18.59
CA GLU A 192 -17.21 -23.53 -17.95
C GLU A 192 -16.03 -24.49 -18.17
#